data_AF-A0A6H5GX52-F1
#
_entry.id   AF-A0A6H5GX52-F1
#
_cell.length_a   1.000
_cell.length_b   1.000
_cell.length_c   1.000
_cell.angle_alpha   90.00
_cell.angle_beta   90.00
_cell.angle_gamma   90.00
#
_symmetry.space_group_name_H-M   'P 1'
#
loop_
_entity.id
_entity.type
_entity.pdbx_description
1 polymer ?
#
loop_
_entity_poly.entity_id
_entity_poly.type
_entity_poly.pdbx_seq_one_letter_code
_entity_poly.pdbx_strand_id
1 'polypeptide(L)'
;MLTGSESAKHSRKPEIMADAAYAVLCRDSKSATGQFLIDDEVLKAEGLTDAQIAQYACDPSNLDNLMPDFFLDAAIDAVNAGKVEGAKPQAAKPDTNSVEGIFAAISSRLNPDLVKNTGAVFQFKLTGADEGTWFIDLKNGSGAAGKGEAPSTPDATLTMDGKNFFALFTDCAETRIGTKPGGGSDMKPGRHAVTRLGYEVRSPAEEILLKAAKTSYE
;
A
#
# COMPACT_ATOMS: atom_id res chain seq x y z
N MET A 1 17.53 -20.77 2.20
CA MET A 1 16.68 -19.75 2.84
C MET A 1 17.34 -18.39 2.71
N LEU A 2 16.55 -17.33 2.46
CA LEU A 2 17.05 -15.97 2.21
C LEU A 2 17.82 -15.36 3.40
N THR A 3 17.52 -15.80 4.63
CA THR A 3 18.09 -15.27 5.88
C THR A 3 19.17 -16.19 6.50
N GLY A 4 19.76 -17.10 5.71
CA GLY A 4 20.85 -17.97 6.16
C GLY A 4 20.40 -19.35 6.67
N SER A 5 21.34 -20.19 7.09
CA SER A 5 21.09 -21.61 7.43
C SER A 5 20.19 -21.81 8.67
N GLU A 6 20.25 -20.91 9.65
CA GLU A 6 19.48 -21.02 10.90
C GLU A 6 17.99 -20.75 10.71
N SER A 7 17.62 -19.96 9.70
CA SER A 7 16.23 -19.61 9.40
C SER A 7 15.35 -20.82 9.05
N ALA A 8 15.96 -21.92 8.57
CA ALA A 8 15.24 -23.15 8.29
C ALA A 8 14.53 -23.70 9.54
N LYS A 9 15.09 -23.51 10.74
CA LYS A 9 14.50 -23.95 12.02
C LYS A 9 13.26 -23.14 12.41
N HIS A 10 13.18 -21.90 11.95
CA HIS A 10 12.07 -20.97 12.21
C HIS A 10 11.09 -20.86 11.03
N SER A 11 11.21 -21.76 10.05
CA SER A 11 10.38 -21.77 8.86
C SER A 11 9.42 -22.96 8.87
N ARG A 12 8.39 -22.87 8.02
CA ARG A 12 7.57 -24.02 7.66
C ARG A 12 8.17 -24.73 6.45
N LYS A 13 7.84 -26.01 6.31
CA LYS A 13 8.23 -26.84 5.17
C LYS A 13 7.40 -26.41 3.94
N PRO A 14 7.96 -26.50 2.73
CA PRO A 14 7.33 -26.01 1.51
C PRO A 14 5.99 -26.70 1.18
N GLU A 15 5.72 -27.88 1.75
CA GLU A 15 4.48 -28.63 1.55
C GLU A 15 3.24 -27.86 1.98
N ILE A 16 3.34 -26.91 2.94
CA ILE A 16 2.20 -26.09 3.34
C ILE A 16 1.67 -25.25 2.18
N MET A 17 2.57 -24.68 1.36
CA MET A 17 2.18 -23.91 0.18
C MET A 17 1.67 -24.82 -0.93
N ALA A 18 2.21 -26.04 -1.06
CA ALA A 18 1.73 -27.01 -2.04
C ALA A 18 0.27 -27.41 -1.76
N ASP A 19 -0.06 -27.69 -0.50
CA ASP A 19 -1.40 -28.07 -0.08
C ASP A 19 -2.38 -26.88 -0.16
N ALA A 20 -1.94 -25.68 0.21
CA ALA A 20 -2.73 -24.46 0.05
C ALA A 20 -3.01 -24.16 -1.43
N ALA A 21 -2.00 -24.28 -2.31
CA ALA A 21 -2.19 -24.12 -3.75
C ALA A 21 -3.15 -25.16 -4.32
N TYR A 22 -3.06 -26.41 -3.87
CA TYR A 22 -4.01 -27.46 -4.25
C TYR A 22 -5.44 -27.08 -3.86
N ALA A 23 -5.66 -26.63 -2.61
CA ALA A 23 -6.96 -26.17 -2.15
C ALA A 23 -7.50 -25.01 -3.01
N VAL A 24 -6.67 -24.00 -3.30
CA VAL A 24 -7.07 -22.86 -4.15
C VAL A 24 -7.43 -23.30 -5.56
N LEU A 25 -6.66 -24.19 -6.17
CA LEU A 25 -6.89 -24.69 -7.52
C LEU A 25 -8.14 -25.58 -7.63
N CYS A 26 -8.58 -26.19 -6.54
CA CYS A 26 -9.80 -26.99 -6.48
C CYS A 26 -11.09 -26.17 -6.24
N ARG A 27 -10.97 -24.89 -5.89
CA ARG A 27 -12.11 -23.99 -5.71
C ARG A 27 -12.66 -23.47 -7.05
N ASP A 28 -13.86 -22.88 -7.03
CA ASP A 28 -14.38 -22.17 -8.21
C ASP A 28 -13.46 -20.99 -8.55
N SER A 29 -13.01 -20.91 -9.80
CA SER A 29 -12.02 -19.90 -10.20
C SER A 29 -12.52 -18.47 -10.03
N LYS A 30 -13.84 -18.25 -10.13
CA LYS A 30 -14.46 -16.94 -9.92
C LYS A 30 -14.48 -16.51 -8.46
N SER A 31 -14.36 -17.44 -7.51
CA SER A 31 -14.39 -17.12 -6.08
C SER A 31 -13.01 -16.89 -5.47
N ALA A 32 -11.91 -17.17 -6.19
CA ALA A 32 -10.54 -17.07 -5.67
C ALA A 32 -9.63 -16.11 -6.47
N THR A 33 -10.00 -15.74 -7.70
CA THR A 33 -9.18 -14.87 -8.54
C THR A 33 -8.99 -13.48 -7.93
N GLY A 34 -7.74 -13.01 -7.89
CA GLY A 34 -7.38 -11.64 -7.48
C GLY A 34 -7.26 -11.42 -5.97
N GLN A 35 -7.26 -12.49 -5.16
CA GLN A 35 -7.12 -12.40 -3.71
C GLN A 35 -5.66 -12.64 -3.28
N PHE A 36 -5.23 -11.93 -2.24
CA PHE A 36 -4.00 -12.24 -1.51
C PHE A 36 -4.35 -13.24 -0.41
N LEU A 37 -3.74 -14.41 -0.46
CA LEU A 37 -4.06 -15.53 0.42
C LEU A 37 -2.81 -15.96 1.19
N ILE A 38 -3.01 -16.32 2.45
CA ILE A 38 -1.96 -16.87 3.33
C ILE A 38 -2.19 -18.39 3.45
N ASP A 39 -1.13 -19.18 3.32
CA ASP A 39 -1.27 -20.65 3.23
C ASP A 39 -1.96 -21.27 4.44
N ASP A 40 -1.63 -20.83 5.65
CA ASP A 40 -2.25 -21.36 6.86
C ASP A 40 -3.72 -20.94 6.99
N GLU A 41 -4.10 -19.74 6.56
CA GLU A 41 -5.50 -19.31 6.49
C GLU A 41 -6.29 -20.08 5.43
N VAL A 42 -5.70 -20.35 4.26
CA VAL A 42 -6.30 -21.18 3.22
C VAL A 42 -6.60 -22.58 3.75
N LEU A 43 -5.62 -23.20 4.41
CA LEU A 43 -5.77 -24.53 4.98
C LEU A 43 -6.78 -24.57 6.14
N LYS A 44 -6.82 -23.52 6.98
CA LYS A 44 -7.87 -23.37 8.02
C LYS A 44 -9.26 -23.28 7.40
N ALA A 45 -9.42 -22.56 6.29
CA ALA A 45 -10.69 -22.46 5.59
C ALA A 45 -11.14 -23.80 4.99
N GLU A 46 -10.22 -24.70 4.64
CA GLU A 46 -10.51 -26.10 4.28
C GLU A 46 -10.76 -27.01 5.51
N GLY A 47 -10.70 -26.45 6.73
CA GLY A 47 -11.01 -27.15 7.97
C GLY A 47 -9.82 -27.76 8.69
N LEU A 48 -8.58 -27.46 8.31
CA LEU A 48 -7.41 -27.89 9.08
C LEU A 48 -7.32 -27.13 10.40
N THR A 49 -7.05 -27.86 11.47
CA THR A 49 -6.81 -27.30 12.81
C THR A 49 -5.39 -26.75 12.93
N ASP A 50 -5.16 -25.84 13.88
CA ASP A 50 -3.81 -25.33 14.20
C ASP A 50 -2.82 -26.46 14.53
N ALA A 51 -3.29 -27.52 15.20
CA ALA A 51 -2.48 -28.70 15.52
C ALA A 51 -2.07 -29.51 14.28
N GLN A 52 -2.91 -29.52 13.23
CA GLN A 52 -2.55 -30.13 11.95
C GLN A 52 -1.61 -29.23 11.18
N ILE A 53 -1.81 -27.91 11.19
CA ILE A 53 -0.93 -26.95 10.52
C ILE A 53 0.46 -26.92 11.18
N ALA A 54 0.53 -27.14 12.49
CA ALA A 54 1.76 -27.27 13.25
C ALA A 54 2.75 -28.31 12.67
N GLN A 55 2.25 -29.36 11.99
CA GLN A 55 3.10 -30.41 11.40
C GLN A 55 4.00 -29.91 10.27
N TYR A 56 3.64 -28.77 9.67
CA TYR A 56 4.44 -28.12 8.64
C TYR A 56 5.61 -27.32 9.24
N ALA A 57 5.78 -27.20 10.56
CA ALA A 57 7.01 -26.63 11.11
C ALA A 57 8.23 -27.51 10.75
N CYS A 58 9.33 -26.90 10.31
CA CYS A 58 10.60 -27.61 10.09
C CYS A 58 11.18 -28.15 11.40
N ASP A 59 11.06 -27.38 12.49
CA ASP A 59 11.40 -27.77 13.85
C ASP A 59 10.21 -27.52 14.78
N PRO A 60 9.54 -28.57 15.29
CA PRO A 60 8.40 -28.44 16.21
C PRO A 60 8.73 -27.69 17.51
N SER A 61 10.00 -27.63 17.90
CA SER A 61 10.45 -26.94 19.11
C SER A 61 10.36 -25.41 18.98
N ASN A 62 10.31 -24.89 17.74
CA ASN A 62 10.30 -23.46 17.43
C ASN A 62 8.93 -22.95 16.96
N LEU A 63 7.86 -23.68 17.25
CA LEU A 63 6.53 -23.40 16.70
C LEU A 63 5.96 -22.04 17.12
N ASP A 64 6.22 -21.63 18.35
CA ASP A 64 5.82 -20.33 18.89
C ASP A 64 6.77 -19.19 18.47
N ASN A 65 7.84 -19.52 17.73
CA ASN A 65 8.90 -18.60 17.31
C ASN A 65 9.23 -18.77 15.83
N LEU A 66 8.18 -18.91 15.00
CA LEU A 66 8.33 -18.90 13.55
C LEU A 66 8.61 -17.48 13.05
N MET A 67 9.44 -17.39 12.03
CA MET A 67 9.74 -16.13 11.37
C MET A 67 8.59 -15.75 10.42
N PRO A 68 7.95 -14.58 10.59
CA PRO A 68 6.93 -14.11 9.65
C PRO A 68 7.53 -13.81 8.27
N ASP A 69 6.74 -14.00 7.22
CA ASP A 69 7.15 -13.67 5.86
C ASP A 69 7.19 -12.15 5.63
N PHE A 70 8.11 -11.68 4.79
CA PHE A 70 8.29 -10.27 4.44
C PHE A 70 7.04 -9.58 3.91
N PHE A 71 6.12 -10.33 3.30
CA PHE A 71 4.89 -9.79 2.72
C PHE A 71 3.72 -9.69 3.71
N LEU A 72 3.92 -10.11 4.96
CA LEU A 72 2.90 -10.03 6.00
C LEU A 72 3.10 -8.81 6.89
N ASP A 73 1.99 -8.20 7.30
CA ASP A 73 2.00 -7.05 8.22
C ASP A 73 2.71 -7.37 9.54
N ALA A 74 2.62 -8.62 10.02
CA ALA A 74 3.34 -9.07 11.21
C ALA A 74 4.87 -8.92 11.09
N ALA A 75 5.45 -9.06 9.89
CA ALA A 75 6.87 -8.78 9.66
C ALA A 75 7.16 -7.27 9.71
N ILE A 76 6.27 -6.45 9.15
CA ILE A 76 6.37 -4.99 9.22
C ILE A 76 6.31 -4.51 10.67
N ASP A 77 5.39 -5.06 11.45
CA ASP A 77 5.22 -4.79 12.88
C ASP A 77 6.43 -5.26 13.70
N ALA A 78 6.98 -6.44 13.40
CA ALA A 78 8.19 -6.94 14.05
C ALA A 78 9.40 -6.04 13.78
N VAL A 79 9.54 -5.53 12.55
CA VAL A 79 10.56 -4.54 12.18
C VAL A 79 10.35 -3.23 12.94
N ASN A 80 9.11 -2.73 12.99
CA ASN A 80 8.79 -1.50 13.71
C ASN A 80 8.99 -1.65 15.24
N ALA A 81 8.80 -2.85 15.78
CA ALA A 81 9.05 -3.19 17.18
C ALA A 81 10.53 -3.51 17.49
N GLY A 82 11.43 -3.45 16.51
CA GLY A 82 12.86 -3.69 16.70
C GLY A 82 13.22 -5.15 17.02
N LYS A 83 12.35 -6.12 16.72
CA LYS A 83 12.50 -7.54 17.11
C LYS A 83 13.13 -8.42 16.03
N VAL A 84 13.73 -7.84 14.99
CA VAL A 84 14.36 -8.59 13.89
C VAL A 84 15.86 -8.30 13.86
N GLU A 85 16.66 -9.20 14.44
CA GLU A 85 18.12 -9.19 14.25
C GLU A 85 18.43 -9.81 12.88
N GLY A 86 18.81 -8.97 11.91
CA GLY A 86 19.21 -9.42 10.57
C GLY A 86 18.95 -8.43 9.43
N ALA A 87 18.10 -7.43 9.64
CA ALA A 87 18.01 -6.28 8.75
C ALA A 87 18.91 -5.16 9.31
N LYS A 88 19.85 -4.65 8.51
CA LYS A 88 20.62 -3.44 8.86
C LYS A 88 19.62 -2.35 9.32
N PRO A 89 19.91 -1.59 10.40
CA PRO A 89 19.04 -0.51 10.84
C PRO A 89 18.93 0.51 9.70
N GLN A 90 17.75 0.63 9.10
CA GLN A 90 17.40 1.82 8.36
C GLN A 90 16.99 2.86 9.38
N ALA A 91 17.60 4.05 9.28
CA ALA A 91 17.38 5.19 10.17
C ALA A 91 15.89 5.40 10.48
N ALA A 92 15.60 5.78 11.73
CA ALA A 92 14.27 5.98 12.29
C ALA A 92 13.25 6.43 11.22
N LYS A 93 12.27 5.56 10.94
CA LYS A 93 11.17 5.91 10.04
C LYS A 93 10.46 7.14 10.63
N PRO A 94 10.24 8.20 9.84
CA PRO A 94 9.40 9.31 10.26
C PRO A 94 7.96 8.82 10.47
N ASP A 95 7.32 9.26 11.57
CA ASP A 95 5.93 8.92 11.91
C ASP A 95 4.96 9.41 10.84
N THR A 96 4.52 8.55 9.91
CA THR A 96 3.64 8.93 8.80
C THR A 96 2.19 9.26 9.20
N ASN A 97 1.91 9.36 10.50
CA ASN A 97 0.58 9.67 11.05
C ASN A 97 0.35 11.18 11.24
N SER A 98 1.32 12.02 10.89
CA SER A 98 1.22 13.48 10.93
C SER A 98 1.66 14.10 9.61
N VAL A 99 1.23 15.34 9.33
CA VAL A 99 1.61 16.07 8.12
C VAL A 99 3.13 16.29 8.12
N GLU A 100 3.68 16.73 9.25
CA GLU A 100 5.12 16.86 9.49
C GLU A 100 5.88 15.58 9.14
N GLY A 101 5.37 14.42 9.57
CA GLY A 101 6.01 13.13 9.34
C GLY A 101 5.94 12.67 7.88
N ILE A 102 4.84 12.97 7.17
CA ILE A 102 4.75 12.74 5.71
C ILE A 102 5.81 13.58 4.98
N PHE A 103 5.94 14.87 5.30
CA PHE A 103 6.96 15.71 4.68
C PHE A 103 8.38 15.29 5.03
N ALA A 104 8.62 14.81 6.26
CA ALA A 104 9.91 14.21 6.64
C ALA A 104 10.19 12.93 5.84
N ALA A 105 9.19 12.07 5.62
CA ALA A 105 9.30 10.88 4.80
C ALA A 105 9.62 11.22 3.34
N ILE A 106 8.93 12.21 2.78
CA ILE A 106 9.17 12.71 1.42
C ILE A 106 10.61 13.22 1.32
N SER A 107 11.03 14.12 2.22
CA SER A 107 12.39 14.66 2.25
C SER A 107 13.47 13.58 2.33
N SER A 108 13.23 12.49 3.06
CA SER A 108 14.17 11.36 3.15
C SER A 108 14.36 10.59 1.83
N ARG A 109 13.41 10.70 0.91
CA ARG A 109 13.37 9.99 -0.38
C ARG A 109 13.75 10.86 -1.57
N LEU A 110 13.88 12.18 -1.37
CA LEU A 110 14.31 13.10 -2.41
C LEU A 110 15.72 12.77 -2.88
N ASN A 111 15.89 12.72 -4.19
CA ASN A 111 17.18 12.50 -4.82
C ASN A 111 17.22 13.20 -6.19
N PRO A 112 18.42 13.45 -6.75
CA PRO A 112 18.56 14.16 -8.02
C PRO A 112 17.84 13.52 -9.21
N ASP A 113 17.70 12.19 -9.25
CA ASP A 113 17.03 11.50 -10.36
C ASP A 113 15.51 11.78 -10.37
N LEU A 114 14.88 11.80 -9.20
CA LEU A 114 13.46 12.14 -9.05
C LEU A 114 13.18 13.60 -9.44
N VAL A 115 14.04 14.52 -9.03
CA VAL A 115 13.96 15.95 -9.37
C VAL A 115 14.07 16.12 -10.89
N LYS A 116 15.08 15.49 -11.50
CA LYS A 116 15.31 15.56 -12.93
C LYS A 116 14.13 15.05 -13.75
N ASN A 117 13.48 13.98 -13.29
CA ASN A 117 12.36 13.36 -14.00
C ASN A 117 11.02 14.09 -13.78
N THR A 118 10.86 14.85 -12.70
CA THR A 118 9.59 15.53 -12.38
C THR A 118 9.61 16.99 -12.80
N GLY A 119 10.67 17.74 -12.46
CA GLY A 119 10.88 19.12 -12.91
C GLY A 119 9.82 20.13 -12.44
N ALA A 120 9.13 19.88 -11.32
CA ALA A 120 8.00 20.70 -10.87
C ALA A 120 8.08 21.08 -9.39
N VAL A 121 7.49 22.23 -9.05
CA VAL A 121 7.36 22.74 -7.68
C VAL A 121 5.89 22.77 -7.29
N PHE A 122 5.54 22.08 -6.19
CA PHE A 122 4.19 21.98 -5.67
C PHE A 122 4.06 22.75 -4.36
N GLN A 123 2.97 23.50 -4.21
CA GLN A 123 2.58 24.11 -2.96
C GLN A 123 1.25 23.53 -2.45
N PHE A 124 1.22 23.16 -1.18
CA PHE A 124 0.04 22.64 -0.49
C PHE A 124 -0.40 23.65 0.56
N LYS A 125 -1.66 24.09 0.48
CA LYS A 125 -2.31 24.92 1.49
C LYS A 125 -3.34 24.06 2.21
N LEU A 126 -2.95 23.56 3.38
CA LEU A 126 -3.79 22.72 4.21
C LEU A 126 -4.71 23.57 5.08
N THR A 127 -5.94 23.10 5.26
CA THR A 127 -6.99 23.76 6.03
C THR A 127 -7.53 22.81 7.10
N GLY A 128 -8.18 23.35 8.15
CA GLY A 128 -8.77 22.56 9.23
C GLY A 128 -7.82 22.37 10.42
N ALA A 129 -7.82 21.17 11.02
CA ALA A 129 -7.03 20.88 12.22
C ALA A 129 -5.51 20.93 11.98
N ASP A 130 -5.09 20.64 10.75
CA ASP A 130 -3.68 20.60 10.32
C ASP A 130 -3.35 21.80 9.41
N GLU A 131 -3.90 22.98 9.73
CA GLU A 131 -3.70 24.18 8.92
C GLU A 131 -2.21 24.52 8.76
N GLY A 132 -1.81 24.73 7.51
CA GLY A 132 -0.43 25.10 7.21
C GLY A 132 -0.14 25.12 5.72
N THR A 133 0.83 25.95 5.35
CA THR A 133 1.39 25.96 4.00
C THR A 133 2.62 25.07 3.98
N TRP A 134 2.73 24.24 2.95
CA TRP A 134 3.83 23.30 2.75
C TRP A 134 4.24 23.27 1.28
N PHE A 135 5.45 22.80 1.00
CA PHE A 135 5.96 22.71 -0.37
C PHE A 135 6.72 21.41 -0.63
N ILE A 136 6.76 21.03 -1.91
CA ILE A 136 7.65 20.00 -2.46
C ILE A 136 8.28 20.58 -3.72
N ASP A 137 9.59 20.79 -3.69
CA ASP A 137 10.42 21.20 -4.82
C ASP A 137 11.09 19.96 -5.41
N LEU A 138 10.63 19.57 -6.61
CA LEU A 138 11.21 18.51 -7.44
C LEU A 138 11.78 19.11 -8.73
N LYS A 139 12.24 20.36 -8.69
CA LYS A 139 12.77 21.07 -9.86
C LYS A 139 14.19 21.55 -9.65
N ASN A 140 14.52 22.00 -8.43
CA ASN A 140 15.79 22.62 -8.12
C ASN A 140 16.70 21.70 -7.28
N GLY A 141 17.99 21.66 -7.63
CA GLY A 141 19.02 20.96 -6.85
C GLY A 141 18.75 19.47 -6.65
N SER A 142 18.87 18.99 -5.40
CA SER A 142 18.54 17.62 -4.99
C SER A 142 17.07 17.45 -4.55
N GLY A 143 16.26 18.51 -4.72
CA GLY A 143 14.90 18.58 -4.23
C GLY A 143 14.83 19.00 -2.77
N ALA A 144 13.71 19.60 -2.37
CA ALA A 144 13.44 20.00 -1.00
C ALA A 144 11.95 19.88 -0.68
N ALA A 145 11.59 19.53 0.55
CA ALA A 145 10.21 19.58 1.00
C ALA A 145 10.14 20.04 2.46
N GLY A 146 9.10 20.78 2.82
CA GLY A 146 8.99 21.34 4.16
C GLY A 146 7.84 22.31 4.36
N LYS A 147 7.76 22.85 5.57
CA LYS A 147 6.74 23.81 5.99
C LYS A 147 7.10 25.21 5.51
N GLY A 148 6.11 25.94 5.03
CA GLY A 148 6.22 27.31 4.54
C GLY A 148 6.00 27.43 3.03
N GLU A 149 6.37 28.58 2.49
CA GLU A 149 6.26 28.83 1.06
C GLU A 149 7.36 28.12 0.26
N ALA A 150 7.03 27.74 -0.98
CA ALA A 150 8.01 27.14 -1.86
C ALA A 150 9.16 28.12 -2.15
N PRO A 151 10.42 27.64 -2.22
CA PRO A 151 11.59 28.49 -2.44
C PRO A 151 11.63 29.12 -3.84
N SER A 152 10.80 28.62 -4.76
CA SER A 152 10.60 29.18 -6.10
C SER A 152 9.12 29.15 -6.46
N THR A 153 8.74 29.83 -7.54
CA THR A 153 7.33 29.93 -7.97
C THR A 153 6.72 28.53 -8.14
N PRO A 154 5.63 28.21 -7.42
CA PRO A 154 4.96 26.92 -7.57
C PRO A 154 4.40 26.75 -8.98
N ASP A 155 4.67 25.61 -9.60
CA ASP A 155 4.04 25.18 -10.85
C ASP A 155 2.58 24.75 -10.61
N ALA A 156 2.26 24.27 -9.40
CA ALA A 156 0.90 23.98 -8.97
C ALA A 156 0.68 24.30 -7.49
N THR A 157 -0.53 24.80 -7.16
CA THR A 157 -0.96 25.04 -5.78
C THR A 157 -2.24 24.25 -5.49
N LEU A 158 -2.20 23.36 -4.51
CA LEU A 158 -3.34 22.54 -4.08
C LEU A 158 -3.84 23.02 -2.73
N THR A 159 -5.15 23.25 -2.62
CA THR A 159 -5.80 23.60 -1.35
C THR A 159 -6.74 22.48 -0.95
N MET A 160 -6.56 21.94 0.26
CA MET A 160 -7.36 20.83 0.78
C MET A 160 -7.32 20.77 2.31
N ASP A 161 -8.15 19.93 2.92
CA ASP A 161 -8.03 19.62 4.34
C ASP A 161 -6.94 18.58 4.61
N GLY A 162 -6.45 18.53 5.86
CA GLY A 162 -5.42 17.58 6.28
C GLY A 162 -5.80 16.11 6.04
N LYS A 163 -7.08 15.72 6.21
CA LYS A 163 -7.52 14.33 6.05
C LYS A 163 -7.40 13.86 4.60
N ASN A 164 -7.78 14.71 3.65
CA ASN A 164 -7.62 14.45 2.22
C ASN A 164 -6.14 14.42 1.82
N PHE A 165 -5.30 15.23 2.47
CA PHE A 165 -3.86 15.14 2.30
C PHE A 165 -3.31 13.80 2.80
N PHE A 166 -3.71 13.32 3.99
CA PHE A 166 -3.31 11.98 4.47
C PHE A 166 -3.73 10.90 3.48
N ALA A 167 -4.99 10.89 3.03
CA ALA A 167 -5.49 9.91 2.07
C ALA A 167 -4.71 9.88 0.74
N LEU A 168 -4.16 11.02 0.31
CA LEU A 168 -3.33 11.11 -0.89
C LEU A 168 -1.98 10.38 -0.75
N PHE A 169 -1.41 10.32 0.47
CA PHE A 169 -0.08 9.79 0.72
C PHE A 169 -0.06 8.44 1.45
N THR A 170 -1.18 7.98 2.02
CA THR A 170 -1.27 6.73 2.79
C THR A 170 -2.11 5.63 2.11
N ASP A 171 -2.22 5.66 0.78
CA ASP A 171 -2.92 4.66 -0.07
C ASP A 171 -4.32 4.26 0.44
N CYS A 172 -5.31 5.15 0.27
CA CYS A 172 -6.73 4.78 0.28
C CYS A 172 -7.63 5.85 -0.38
N ALA A 173 -7.39 6.16 -1.64
CA ALA A 173 -8.31 6.98 -2.44
C ALA A 173 -9.15 6.11 -3.40
N GLU A 174 -9.88 5.12 -2.86
CA GLU A 174 -11.15 4.75 -3.49
C GLU A 174 -12.13 5.89 -3.24
N THR A 175 -12.29 6.78 -4.22
CA THR A 175 -13.40 7.74 -4.22
C THR A 175 -14.71 7.00 -4.53
N ARG A 176 -15.21 6.23 -3.57
CA ARG A 176 -16.62 5.85 -3.53
C ARG A 176 -17.43 7.10 -3.18
N ILE A 177 -17.95 7.78 -4.20
CA ILE A 177 -19.01 8.78 -4.02
C ILE A 177 -20.17 8.09 -3.30
N GLY A 178 -20.49 8.60 -2.12
CA GLY A 178 -21.43 7.99 -1.19
C GLY A 178 -22.84 7.85 -1.75
N THR A 179 -23.38 6.64 -1.64
CA THR A 179 -24.83 6.44 -1.56
C THR A 179 -25.18 6.16 -0.10
N LYS A 180 -25.84 7.12 0.56
CA LYS A 180 -26.50 6.89 1.85
C LYS A 180 -27.48 5.71 1.73
N PRO A 181 -27.60 4.84 2.75
CA PRO A 181 -28.66 3.85 2.76
C PRO A 181 -29.96 4.53 3.20
N GLY A 182 -30.84 4.82 2.24
CA GLY A 182 -32.26 5.12 2.46
C GLY A 182 -33.08 3.86 2.20
N GLY A 183 -34.01 3.53 3.09
CA GLY A 183 -34.66 2.23 3.19
C GLY A 183 -35.73 1.90 2.15
N GLY A 184 -36.17 0.65 2.19
CA GLY A 184 -37.53 0.22 1.84
C GLY A 184 -37.75 -0.32 0.43
N SER A 185 -38.08 -1.63 0.41
CA SER A 185 -38.94 -2.37 -0.54
C SER A 185 -38.47 -2.68 -1.98
N ASP A 186 -38.44 -4.00 -2.23
CA ASP A 186 -38.88 -4.73 -3.43
C ASP A 186 -38.48 -4.22 -4.84
N MET A 187 -37.57 -4.97 -5.50
CA MET A 187 -37.84 -5.43 -6.88
C MET A 187 -36.89 -6.57 -7.32
N LYS A 188 -37.51 -7.62 -7.88
CA LYS A 188 -36.89 -8.84 -8.42
C LYS A 188 -36.20 -8.63 -9.79
N PRO A 189 -35.35 -9.58 -10.24
CA PRO A 189 -34.35 -9.37 -11.28
C PRO A 189 -34.90 -9.54 -12.71
N GLY A 190 -34.42 -8.72 -13.65
CA GLY A 190 -34.84 -8.76 -15.06
C GLY A 190 -33.79 -8.20 -16.03
N ARG A 191 -33.17 -9.12 -16.78
CA ARG A 191 -32.55 -9.04 -18.12
C ARG A 191 -32.25 -7.68 -18.79
N HIS A 192 -30.96 -7.59 -19.19
CA HIS A 192 -30.40 -6.93 -20.38
C HIS A 192 -30.44 -5.40 -20.47
N ALA A 193 -29.30 -4.79 -20.13
CA ALA A 193 -28.76 -3.65 -20.86
C ALA A 193 -27.25 -3.88 -21.09
N VAL A 194 -26.92 -4.45 -22.26
CA VAL A 194 -25.58 -4.26 -22.83
C VAL A 194 -25.60 -2.86 -23.41
N THR A 195 -24.98 -1.92 -22.71
CA THR A 195 -24.58 -0.63 -23.29
C THR A 195 -23.06 -0.56 -23.23
N ARG A 196 -22.45 -1.04 -24.31
CA ARG A 196 -21.09 -0.71 -24.70
C ARG A 196 -21.05 0.79 -25.01
N LEU A 197 -20.41 1.57 -24.15
CA LEU A 197 -19.73 2.85 -24.40
C LEU A 197 -19.28 3.42 -23.05
N GLY A 198 -18.18 2.88 -22.52
CA GLY A 198 -17.52 3.42 -21.34
C GLY A 198 -16.70 4.66 -21.72
N TYR A 199 -17.36 5.82 -21.76
CA TYR A 199 -16.65 7.08 -21.53
C TYR A 199 -16.45 7.18 -20.02
N GLU A 200 -15.25 6.81 -19.59
CA GLU A 200 -14.77 6.93 -18.22
C GLU A 200 -14.57 8.42 -17.93
N VAL A 201 -15.33 8.98 -16.98
CA VAL A 201 -15.09 10.33 -16.47
C VAL A 201 -13.82 10.25 -15.61
N ARG A 202 -12.67 10.41 -16.26
CA ARG A 202 -11.36 10.39 -15.62
C ARG A 202 -11.17 11.65 -14.79
N SER A 203 -10.54 11.49 -13.63
CA SER A 203 -10.21 12.64 -12.80
C SER A 203 -9.20 13.55 -13.51
N PRO A 204 -9.19 14.87 -13.25
CA PRO A 204 -8.18 15.77 -13.80
C PRO A 204 -6.74 15.32 -13.50
N ALA A 205 -6.53 14.63 -12.37
CA ALA A 205 -5.23 14.08 -11.97
C ALA A 205 -4.82 12.88 -12.84
N GLU A 206 -5.73 11.97 -13.15
CA GLU A 206 -5.48 10.87 -14.09
C GLU A 206 -5.22 11.39 -15.51
N GLU A 207 -5.88 12.47 -15.93
CA GLU A 207 -5.64 13.07 -17.23
C GLU A 207 -4.24 13.71 -17.33
N ILE A 208 -3.74 14.29 -16.23
CA ILE A 208 -2.39 14.85 -16.12
C ILE A 208 -1.33 13.73 -16.13
N LEU A 209 -1.53 12.67 -15.35
CA LEU A 209 -0.61 11.52 -15.28
C LEU A 209 -0.57 10.76 -16.62
N LEU A 210 -1.70 10.63 -17.31
CA LEU A 210 -1.76 10.00 -18.62
C LEU A 210 -1.13 10.87 -19.72
N LYS A 211 -1.21 12.20 -19.62
CA LYS A 211 -0.50 13.13 -20.52
C LYS A 211 1.02 13.08 -20.28
N ALA A 212 1.45 12.96 -19.03
CA ALA A 212 2.87 12.75 -18.69
C ALA A 212 3.39 11.41 -19.25
N ALA A 213 2.63 10.33 -19.12
CA ALA A 213 3.00 9.00 -19.62
C ALA A 213 3.03 8.89 -21.16
N LYS A 214 2.15 9.61 -21.87
CA LYS A 214 2.11 9.58 -23.35
C LYS A 214 3.22 10.39 -24.02
N THR A 215 3.80 11.37 -23.31
CA THR A 215 4.90 12.19 -23.85
C THR A 215 6.26 11.47 -23.76
N SER A 216 6.31 10.29 -23.13
CA SER A 216 7.53 9.48 -22.97
C SER A 216 7.73 8.42 -24.07
N TYR A 217 6.88 8.40 -25.11
CA TYR A 217 6.93 7.38 -26.17
C TYR A 217 6.91 7.94 -27.61
N GLU A 218 7.19 9.24 -27.80
CA GLU A 218 7.59 9.82 -29.09
C GLU A 218 8.92 10.56 -28.97
#